data_AF-A0A258L011-F1
#
_entry.id   AF-A0A258L011-F1
#
_cell.length_a   1.000
_cell.length_b   1.000
_cell.length_c   1.000
_cell.angle_alpha   90.00
_cell.angle_beta   90.00
_cell.angle_gamma   90.00
#
_symmetry.space_group_name_H-M   'P 1'
#
loop_
_entity.id
_entity.type
_entity.pdbx_description
1 polymer ?
#
loop_
_entity_poly.entity_id
_entity_poly.type
_entity_poly.pdbx_seq_one_letter_code
_entity_poly.pdbx_strand_id
1 'polypeptide(L)'
;MFKSISKPAALILALTAGVFGALPAEAGGRGKEYFSQTYVSKKPMHGYEGRAGDYYCSYVRIPVHKTINGRMKVVAWTLQQHCY
;
A
#
# COMPACT_ATOMS: atom_id res chain seq x y z
N MET A 1 37.02 2.96 47.11
CA MET A 1 35.56 2.66 47.02
C MET A 1 35.12 2.86 45.58
N PHE A 2 34.97 1.78 44.82
CA PHE A 2 34.53 1.81 43.43
C PHE A 2 33.01 1.93 43.39
N LYS A 3 32.49 3.03 42.82
CA LYS A 3 31.05 3.26 42.71
C LYS A 3 30.58 2.76 41.35
N SER A 4 29.57 1.90 41.42
CA SER A 4 29.01 1.05 40.38
C SER A 4 28.59 1.82 39.11
N ILE A 5 28.95 1.27 37.96
CA ILE A 5 28.52 1.71 36.62
C ILE A 5 27.15 1.08 36.33
N SER A 6 26.08 1.86 36.37
CA SER A 6 24.77 1.43 35.86
C SER A 6 24.53 2.07 34.49
N LYS A 7 24.65 1.25 33.44
CA LYS A 7 24.32 1.55 32.05
C LYS A 7 22.82 1.90 31.93
N PRO A 8 22.41 3.03 31.32
CA PRO A 8 21.05 3.14 30.84
C PRO A 8 20.91 2.26 29.59
N ALA A 9 20.05 1.24 29.68
CA ALA A 9 19.64 0.43 28.55
C ALA A 9 18.91 1.34 27.54
N ALA A 10 19.56 1.61 26.41
CA ALA A 10 18.96 2.27 25.27
C ALA A 10 17.92 1.32 24.64
N LEU A 11 16.65 1.57 24.88
CA LEU A 11 15.55 0.91 24.18
C LEU A 11 15.34 1.68 22.86
N ILE A 12 16.05 1.28 21.81
CA ILE A 12 15.83 1.81 20.46
C ILE A 12 14.57 1.14 19.91
N LEU A 13 13.45 1.85 19.95
CA LEU A 13 12.22 1.47 19.27
C LEU A 13 12.41 1.77 17.77
N ALA A 14 12.90 0.79 17.01
CA ALA A 14 12.98 0.88 15.56
C ALA A 14 11.57 0.82 14.96
N LEU A 15 10.91 1.98 14.86
CA LEU A 15 9.78 2.19 13.96
C LEU A 15 10.33 2.17 12.53
N THR A 16 10.32 1.01 11.88
CA THR A 16 10.39 0.93 10.42
C THR A 16 9.09 1.47 9.87
N ALA A 17 8.99 2.80 9.80
CA ALA A 17 8.01 3.47 8.96
C ALA A 17 8.29 3.02 7.52
N GLY A 18 7.48 2.07 7.04
CA GLY A 18 7.43 1.75 5.62
C GLY A 18 7.16 3.05 4.88
N VAL A 19 8.11 3.47 4.05
CA VAL A 19 7.96 4.64 3.19
C VAL A 19 6.81 4.32 2.24
N PHE A 20 5.63 4.84 2.55
CA PHE A 20 4.50 4.89 1.63
C PHE A 20 4.86 5.93 0.56
N GLY A 21 5.45 5.46 -0.54
CA GLY A 21 5.57 6.26 -1.76
C GLY A 21 4.19 6.43 -2.38
N ALA A 22 3.44 7.43 -1.91
CA ALA A 22 2.32 7.96 -2.66
C ALA A 22 2.91 8.82 -3.80
N LEU A 23 2.84 8.33 -5.03
CA LEU A 23 3.07 9.18 -6.20
C LEU A 23 1.99 10.28 -6.19
N PRO A 24 2.33 11.54 -6.48
CA PRO A 24 1.34 12.60 -6.55
C PRO A 24 0.36 12.25 -7.67
N ALA A 25 -0.92 12.10 -7.35
CA ALA A 25 -1.95 12.05 -8.36
C ALA A 25 -2.04 13.43 -9.02
N GLU A 26 -1.67 13.52 -10.29
CA GLU A 26 -1.75 14.73 -11.08
C GLU A 26 -3.22 15.10 -11.30
N ALA A 27 -3.70 15.99 -10.44
CA ALA A 27 -5.03 16.57 -10.51
C ALA A 27 -5.04 17.75 -11.50
N GLY A 28 -5.40 17.48 -12.75
CA GLY A 28 -5.59 18.47 -13.81
C GLY A 28 -7.07 18.70 -14.18
N GLY A 29 -7.67 19.77 -13.64
CA GLY A 29 -8.65 20.60 -14.35
C GLY A 29 -10.15 20.30 -14.14
N ARG A 30 -10.84 21.26 -13.49
CA ARG A 30 -12.29 21.58 -13.54
C ARG A 30 -13.21 20.60 -14.28
N GLY A 31 -13.50 19.47 -13.63
CA GLY A 31 -14.45 18.41 -13.98
C GLY A 31 -14.45 17.40 -12.83
N LYS A 32 -15.38 16.43 -12.77
CA LYS A 32 -15.24 15.29 -11.83
C LYS A 32 -13.89 14.66 -12.12
N GLU A 33 -12.96 14.83 -11.20
CA GLU A 33 -11.58 14.47 -11.46
C GLU A 33 -11.47 12.97 -11.28
N TYR A 34 -11.25 12.28 -12.39
CA TYR A 34 -11.03 10.85 -12.36
C TYR A 34 -9.89 10.56 -11.39
N PHE A 35 -10.17 9.73 -10.40
CA PHE A 35 -9.23 9.40 -9.36
C PHE A 35 -8.88 7.91 -9.42
N SER A 36 -7.58 7.61 -9.42
CA SER A 36 -7.09 6.25 -9.49
C SER A 36 -5.99 6.01 -8.46
N GLN A 37 -6.10 4.91 -7.72
CA GLN A 37 -5.07 4.46 -6.78
C GLN A 37 -4.67 3.02 -7.07
N THR A 38 -3.39 2.73 -6.92
CA THR A 38 -2.86 1.37 -7.05
C THR A 38 -2.16 0.96 -5.76
N TYR A 39 -2.52 -0.20 -5.24
CA TYR A 39 -1.94 -0.76 -4.03
C TYR A 39 -1.41 -2.17 -4.25
N VAL A 40 -0.22 -2.48 -3.75
CA VAL A 40 0.40 -3.81 -3.86
C VAL A 40 0.43 -4.47 -2.49
N SER A 41 0.00 -5.73 -2.45
CA SER A 41 -0.13 -6.50 -1.21
C SER A 41 0.21 -7.97 -1.40
N LYS A 42 0.55 -8.65 -0.30
CA LYS A 42 0.85 -10.09 -0.32
C LYS A 42 -0.40 -10.97 -0.47
N LYS A 43 -1.59 -10.41 -0.23
CA LYS A 43 -2.89 -11.11 -0.23
C LYS A 43 -3.89 -10.31 -1.05
N PRO A 44 -4.89 -10.94 -1.69
CA PRO A 44 -5.90 -10.20 -2.43
C PRO A 44 -6.70 -9.31 -1.46
N MET A 45 -6.69 -8.00 -1.69
CA MET A 45 -7.47 -7.04 -0.92
C MET A 45 -8.75 -6.65 -1.65
N HIS A 46 -9.74 -6.23 -0.87
CA HIS A 46 -10.98 -5.65 -1.41
C HIS A 46 -10.85 -4.12 -1.44
N GLY A 47 -11.14 -3.54 -2.60
CA GLY A 47 -11.35 -2.10 -2.72
C GLY A 47 -12.80 -1.73 -2.41
N TYR A 48 -13.13 -0.48 -2.66
CA TYR A 48 -14.48 0.03 -2.53
C TYR A 48 -15.22 -0.08 -3.88
N GLU A 49 -16.45 -0.59 -3.83
CA GLU A 49 -17.36 -0.72 -4.97
C GLU A 49 -18.65 0.04 -4.64
N GLY A 50 -19.02 0.98 -5.49
CA GLY A 50 -20.26 1.74 -5.36
C GLY A 50 -20.05 3.25 -5.34
N ARG A 51 -21.06 3.97 -4.85
CA ARG A 51 -21.11 5.43 -4.93
C ARG A 51 -20.48 6.10 -3.71
N ALA A 52 -19.34 6.75 -3.91
CA ALA A 52 -18.66 7.56 -2.90
C ALA A 52 -18.98 9.04 -3.11
N GLY A 53 -20.08 9.48 -2.51
CA GLY A 53 -20.64 10.81 -2.68
C GLY A 53 -21.05 11.06 -4.14
N ASP A 54 -20.16 11.73 -4.84
CA ASP A 54 -20.37 12.28 -6.17
C ASP A 54 -19.67 11.49 -7.28
N TYR A 55 -18.90 10.46 -6.89
CA TYR A 55 -18.18 9.55 -7.76
C TYR A 55 -18.79 8.14 -7.72
N TYR A 56 -18.71 7.41 -8.83
CA TYR A 56 -18.87 5.95 -8.80
C TYR A 56 -17.48 5.31 -8.81
N CYS A 57 -17.23 4.47 -7.81
CA CYS A 57 -15.94 3.85 -7.61
C CYS A 57 -16.04 2.34 -7.86
N SER A 58 -15.01 1.79 -8.50
CA SER A 58 -14.85 0.37 -8.73
C SER A 58 -13.41 -0.06 -8.54
N TYR A 59 -13.19 -1.35 -8.24
CA TYR A 59 -11.85 -1.89 -8.08
C TYR A 59 -11.62 -3.18 -8.85
N VAL A 60 -10.36 -3.42 -9.22
CA VAL A 60 -9.91 -4.68 -9.82
C VAL A 60 -8.75 -5.27 -9.05
N ARG A 61 -8.70 -6.62 -9.02
CA ARG A 61 -7.65 -7.39 -8.36
C ARG A 61 -6.85 -8.14 -9.41
N ILE A 62 -5.56 -7.86 -9.49
CA ILE A 62 -4.66 -8.42 -10.49
C ILE A 62 -3.61 -9.29 -9.76
N PRO A 63 -3.59 -10.62 -9.97
CA PRO A 63 -2.56 -11.47 -9.40
C PRO A 63 -1.22 -11.22 -10.08
N VAL A 64 -0.16 -11.11 -9.28
CA VAL A 64 1.23 -11.01 -9.76
C VAL A 64 1.85 -12.38 -9.71
N HIS A 65 2.21 -12.90 -10.88
CA HIS A 65 2.81 -14.22 -11.03
C HIS A 65 4.34 -14.14 -11.10
N LYS A 66 5.01 -15.11 -10.49
CA LYS A 66 6.45 -15.33 -10.64
C LYS A 66 6.74 -16.82 -10.76
N THR A 67 7.69 -17.16 -11.63
CA THR A 67 8.19 -18.54 -11.73
C THR A 67 9.15 -18.83 -10.59
N ILE A 68 8.84 -19.85 -9.78
CA ILE A 68 9.68 -20.32 -8.66
C ILE A 68 9.84 -21.83 -8.84
N ASN A 69 11.08 -22.29 -9.02
CA ASN A 69 11.40 -23.70 -9.27
C ASN A 69 10.60 -24.29 -10.46
N GLY A 70 10.53 -23.55 -11.57
CA GLY A 70 9.81 -23.97 -12.78
C GLY A 70 8.28 -23.95 -12.68
N ARG A 71 7.71 -23.48 -11.55
CA ARG A 71 6.27 -23.37 -11.36
C ARG A 71 5.83 -21.92 -11.26
N MET A 72 4.77 -21.55 -11.97
CA MET A 72 4.17 -20.23 -11.86
C MET A 72 3.38 -20.13 -10.55
N LYS A 73 3.75 -19.19 -9.68
CA LYS A 73 3.09 -18.95 -8.39
C LYS A 73 2.63 -17.50 -8.30
N VAL A 74 1.47 -17.28 -7.69
CA VAL A 74 1.04 -15.93 -7.30
C VAL A 74 1.87 -15.51 -6.10
N VAL A 75 2.60 -14.41 -6.21
CA VAL A 75 3.51 -13.90 -5.17
C VAL A 75 3.03 -12.60 -4.55
N ALA A 76 2.17 -11.86 -5.25
CA ALA A 76 1.57 -10.62 -4.78
C ALA A 76 0.26 -10.36 -5.52
N TRP A 77 -0.45 -9.33 -5.09
CA TRP A 77 -1.69 -8.86 -5.67
C TRP A 77 -1.63 -7.34 -5.80
N THR A 78 -2.06 -6.86 -6.97
CA THR A 78 -2.27 -5.44 -7.22
C THR A 78 -3.77 -5.16 -7.13
N LEU A 79 -4.15 -4.20 -6.29
CA LEU A 79 -5.49 -3.63 -6.24
C LEU A 79 -5.44 -2.29 -6.98
N GLN A 80 -6.27 -2.13 -8.02
CA GLN A 80 -6.50 -0.84 -8.66
C GLN A 80 -7.88 -0.34 -8.28
N GLN A 81 -7.96 0.86 -7.74
CA GLN A 81 -9.19 1.56 -7.38
C GLN A 81 -9.38 2.71 -8.36
N HIS A 82 -10.55 2.76 -8.99
CA HIS A 82 -10.95 3.81 -9.93
C HIS A 82 -12.20 4.49 -9.39
N CYS A 83 -12.30 5.81 -9.56
CA CYS A 83 -13.47 6.61 -9.24
C CYS A 83 -13.74 7.61 -10.37
N TYR A 84 -14.97 7.58 -10.89
CA TYR A 84 -15.44 8.36 -12.04
C TYR A 84 -16.46 9.42 -11.63
#